data_AF-A0A9D5EEF5-F1
#
_entry.id   AF-A0A9D5EEF5-F1
#
_cell.length_a   1.000
_cell.length_b   1.000
_cell.length_c   1.000
_cell.angle_alpha   90.00
_cell.angle_beta   90.00
_cell.angle_gamma   90.00
#
_symmetry.space_group_name_H-M   'P 1'
#
loop_
_entity.id
_entity.type
_entity.pdbx_description
1 polymer ?
#
loop_
_entity_poly.entity_id
_entity_poly.type
_entity_poly.pdbx_seq_one_letter_code
_entity_poly.pdbx_strand_id
1 'polypeptide(L)'
;MLRPFTIARYGIFLAVAAALMSVWLGRQAGASLDYAVLRAVFVFLIFTAIAFAAEAILSVNVPPRAASNQAPAHGPKDEEDR
;
A
#
# COMPACT_ATOMS: atom_id res chain seq x y z
N MET A 1 10.85 6.03 -6.52
CA MET A 1 10.64 4.76 -5.80
C MET A 1 9.47 4.96 -4.85
N LEU A 2 8.26 4.52 -5.21
CA LEU A 2 7.15 4.48 -4.27
C LEU A 2 7.52 3.48 -3.17
N ARG A 3 7.47 3.90 -1.90
CA ARG A 3 7.68 2.99 -0.77
C ARG A 3 6.57 1.92 -0.78
N PRO A 4 6.88 0.66 -0.44
CA PRO A 4 5.93 -0.47 -0.44
C PRO A 4 4.83 -0.38 0.65
N PHE A 5 4.62 0.80 1.22
CA PHE A 5 3.56 1.10 2.18
C PHE A 5 2.62 2.19 1.65
N THR A 6 2.94 2.77 0.50
CA THR A 6 2.23 3.91 -0.05
C THR A 6 0.95 3.46 -0.75
N ILE A 7 0.98 2.35 -1.49
CA ILE A 7 -0.16 1.90 -2.30
C ILE A 7 -1.22 1.26 -1.40
N ALA A 8 -0.83 0.40 -0.46
CA ALA A 8 -1.74 -0.13 0.55
C ALA A 8 -2.43 0.99 1.35
N ARG A 9 -1.69 2.03 1.77
CA ARG A 9 -2.25 3.17 2.51
C ARG A 9 -3.28 3.95 1.70
N TYR A 10 -3.02 4.25 0.42
CA TYR A 10 -4.00 4.92 -0.44
C TYR A 10 -5.19 4.01 -0.80
N GLY A 11 -4.96 2.71 -0.94
CA GLY A 11 -6.01 1.73 -1.14
C GLY A 11 -6.99 1.65 0.03
N ILE A 12 -6.51 1.78 1.28
CA ILE A 12 -7.37 1.84 2.46
C ILE A 12 -8.25 3.09 2.44
N PHE A 13 -7.70 4.27 2.10
CA PHE A 13 -8.52 5.49 1.99
C PHE A 13 -9.60 5.35 0.90
N LEU A 14 -9.27 4.74 -0.23
CA LEU A 14 -10.25 4.41 -1.28
C LEU A 14 -11.32 3.44 -0.76
N ALA A 15 -10.93 2.39 -0.02
CA ALA A 15 -11.86 1.42 0.55
C ALA A 15 -12.83 2.06 1.54
N VAL A 16 -12.33 2.97 2.40
CA VAL A 16 -13.16 3.75 3.32
C VAL A 16 -14.15 4.64 2.55
N ALA A 17 -13.68 5.36 1.53
CA ALA A 17 -14.55 6.21 0.71
C ALA A 17 -15.63 5.37 0.00
N ALA A 18 -15.27 4.24 -0.60
CA ALA A 18 -16.20 3.33 -1.26
C ALA A 18 -17.23 2.73 -0.29
N ALA A 19 -16.81 2.39 0.94
CA ALA A 19 -17.71 1.89 1.98
C ALA A 19 -18.73 2.95 2.41
N LEU A 20 -18.29 4.18 2.67
CA LEU A 20 -19.18 5.29 3.02
C LEU A 20 -20.15 5.61 1.89
N MET A 21 -19.67 5.62 0.64
CA MET A 21 -20.51 5.82 -0.54
C MET A 21 -21.55 4.69 -0.67
N SER A 22 -21.16 3.45 -0.37
CA SER A 22 -22.08 2.30 -0.39
C SER A 22 -23.20 2.42 0.63
N VAL A 23 -22.91 2.86 1.86
CA VAL A 23 -23.94 3.15 2.88
C VAL A 23 -24.86 4.26 2.41
N TRP A 24 -24.30 5.34 1.87
CA TRP A 24 -25.07 6.49 1.41
C TRP A 24 -26.05 6.13 0.29
N LEU A 25 -25.59 5.40 -0.73
CA LEU A 25 -26.46 4.87 -1.80
C LEU A 25 -27.50 3.88 -1.25
N GLY A 26 -27.13 3.01 -0.30
CA GLY A 26 -28.06 2.08 0.33
C GLY A 26 -29.21 2.80 1.05
N ARG A 27 -28.88 3.87 1.77
CA ARG A 27 -29.88 4.69 2.47
C ARG A 27 -30.78 5.45 1.50
N GLN A 28 -30.25 6.01 0.42
CA GLN A 28 -31.06 6.67 -0.62
C GLN A 28 -31.99 5.69 -1.34
N ALA A 29 -31.58 4.44 -1.51
CA ALA A 29 -32.40 3.39 -2.13
C ALA A 29 -33.49 2.83 -1.20
N GLY A 30 -33.64 3.36 0.02
CA GLY A 30 -34.63 2.88 1.00
C GLY A 30 -34.27 1.51 1.61
N ALA A 31 -33.02 1.07 1.51
CA ALA A 31 -32.59 -0.17 2.13
C ALA A 31 -32.57 -0.06 3.67
N SER A 32 -32.82 -1.18 4.36
CA SER A 32 -32.68 -1.24 5.80
C SER A 32 -31.23 -0.94 6.22
N LEU A 33 -31.08 -0.31 7.38
CA LEU A 33 -29.76 0.09 7.89
C LEU A 33 -28.83 -1.12 8.01
N ASP A 34 -29.33 -2.26 8.50
CA ASP A 34 -28.56 -3.51 8.63
C ASP A 34 -28.02 -4.00 7.28
N TYR A 35 -28.84 -3.96 6.23
CA TYR A 35 -28.43 -4.35 4.90
C TYR A 35 -27.40 -3.36 4.31
N ALA A 36 -27.60 -2.06 4.51
CA ALA A 36 -26.67 -1.04 4.04
C ALA A 36 -25.30 -1.15 4.72
N VAL A 37 -25.28 -1.43 6.03
CA VAL A 37 -24.05 -1.67 6.79
C VAL A 37 -23.36 -2.95 6.34
N LEU A 38 -24.08 -4.07 6.20
CA LEU A 38 -23.51 -5.33 5.72
C LEU A 38 -22.87 -5.17 4.34
N ARG A 39 -23.55 -4.48 3.42
CA ARG A 39 -23.03 -4.17 2.08
C ARG A 39 -21.77 -3.31 2.15
N ALA A 40 -21.73 -2.32 3.02
CA ALA A 40 -20.57 -1.47 3.18
C ALA A 40 -19.35 -2.21 3.75
N VAL A 41 -19.54 -3.12 4.71
CA VAL A 41 -18.47 -4.00 5.19
C VAL A 41 -17.96 -4.88 4.05
N PHE A 42 -18.86 -5.45 3.26
CA PHE A 42 -18.48 -6.30 2.12
C PHE A 42 -17.67 -5.53 1.08
N VAL A 43 -18.11 -4.31 0.72
CA VAL A 43 -17.40 -3.42 -0.21
C VAL A 43 -16.02 -3.05 0.36
N PHE A 44 -15.96 -2.67 1.64
CA PHE A 44 -14.70 -2.34 2.31
C PHE A 44 -13.69 -3.49 2.24
N LEU A 45 -14.13 -4.71 2.56
CA LEU A 45 -13.28 -5.90 2.54
C LEU A 45 -12.74 -6.20 1.14
N ILE A 46 -13.59 -6.10 0.10
CA ILE A 46 -13.18 -6.33 -1.29
C ILE A 46 -12.09 -5.34 -1.70
N PHE A 47 -12.31 -4.04 -1.50
CA PHE A 47 -11.33 -3.03 -1.90
C PHE A 47 -10.04 -3.11 -1.09
N THR A 48 -10.13 -3.46 0.19
CA THR A 48 -8.95 -3.69 1.04
C THR A 48 -8.14 -4.88 0.54
N ALA A 49 -8.80 -6.01 0.24
CA ALA A 49 -8.13 -7.20 -0.31
C ALA A 49 -7.44 -6.89 -1.65
N ILE A 50 -8.09 -6.14 -2.54
CA ILE A 50 -7.49 -5.71 -3.82
C ILE A 50 -6.25 -4.86 -3.58
N ALA A 51 -6.30 -3.91 -2.64
CA ALA A 51 -5.17 -3.03 -2.33
C ALA A 51 -3.96 -3.83 -1.82
N PHE A 52 -4.18 -4.78 -0.91
CA PHE A 52 -3.12 -5.65 -0.41
C PHE A 52 -2.60 -6.62 -1.47
N ALA A 53 -3.47 -7.17 -2.32
CA ALA A 53 -3.05 -8.03 -3.43
C ALA A 53 -2.19 -7.26 -4.45
N ALA A 54 -2.55 -6.02 -4.77
CA ALA A 54 -1.77 -5.16 -5.64
C ALA A 54 -0.38 -4.86 -5.06
N GLU A 55 -0.30 -4.54 -3.76
CA GLU A 55 0.97 -4.33 -3.05
C GLU A 55 1.82 -5.62 -3.02
N ALA A 56 1.20 -6.79 -2.79
CA ALA A 56 1.88 -8.08 -2.80
C ALA A 56 2.51 -8.39 -4.17
N ILE A 57 1.77 -8.16 -5.26
CA ILE A 57 2.29 -8.36 -6.62
C ILE A 57 3.45 -7.39 -6.92
N LEU A 58 3.32 -6.13 -6.52
CA LEU A 58 4.34 -5.10 -6.76
C LEU A 58 5.61 -5.35 -5.94
N SER A 59 5.48 -5.85 -4.71
CA SER A 59 6.61 -6.16 -3.83
C SER A 59 7.36 -7.43 -4.25
N VAL A 60 6.66 -8.47 -4.73
CA VAL A 60 7.28 -9.70 -5.23
C VAL A 60 8.10 -9.45 -6.51
N ASN A 61 7.70 -8.50 -7.35
CA ASN A 61 8.39 -8.17 -8.59
C ASN A 61 9.54 -7.15 -8.43
N VAL A 62 9.94 -6.79 -7.22
CA VAL A 62 11.12 -5.93 -7.02
C VAL A 62 12.38 -6.81 -7.15
N PRO A 63 13.18 -6.69 -8.23
CA PRO A 63 14.45 -7.41 -8.30
C PRO A 63 15.33 -7.00 -7.11
N PRO A 64 16.15 -7.91 -6.55
CA PRO A 64 17.07 -7.57 -5.49
C PRO A 64 17.88 -6.37 -5.97
N ARG A 65 17.74 -5.23 -5.28
CA ARG A 65 18.57 -4.06 -5.55
C ARG A 65 19.99 -4.54 -5.26
N ALA A 66 20.75 -4.84 -6.31
CA ALA A 66 22.16 -5.18 -6.18
C ALA A 66 22.75 -4.13 -5.25
N ALA A 67 23.29 -4.58 -4.11
CA ALA A 67 23.95 -3.70 -3.17
C ALA A 67 24.97 -2.91 -4.00
N SER A 68 24.70 -1.62 -4.21
CA SER A 68 25.71 -0.74 -4.75
C SER A 68 26.82 -0.80 -3.73
N ASN A 69 27.89 -1.51 -4.05
CA ASN A 69 29.13 -1.54 -3.29
C ASN A 69 29.57 -0.07 -3.11
N GLN A 70 29.12 0.57 -2.05
CA GLN A 70 29.85 1.65 -1.43
C GLN A 70 31.09 0.99 -0.86
N ALA A 71 32.12 0.85 -1.70
CA ALA A 71 33.46 0.70 -1.20
C ALA A 71 33.72 1.93 -0.29
N PRO A 72 34.10 1.74 0.97
CA PRO A 72 34.48 2.87 1.80
C PRO A 72 35.69 3.51 1.13
N ALA A 73 35.65 4.84 1.01
CA ALA A 73 36.79 5.63 0.56
C ALA A 73 37.97 5.32 1.50
N HIS A 74 38.91 4.49 1.03
CA HIS A 74 40.22 4.37 1.67
C HIS A 74 40.89 5.74 1.50
N GLY A 75 40.94 6.49 2.60
CA GLY A 75 41.68 7.74 2.67
C GLY A 75 43.16 7.52 2.37
N PRO A 76 43.88 8.51 1.82
CA PRO A 76 45.32 8.43 1.71
C PRO A 76 45.87 8.62 3.11
N LYS A 77 46.20 7.51 3.75
CA LYS A 77 47.04 7.49 4.94
C LYS A 77 48.25 6.61 4.61
N ASP A 78 49.40 7.26 4.71
CA ASP A 78 50.69 6.66 5.07
C ASP A 78 51.47 6.02 3.91
N GLU A 79 52.09 6.87 3.08
CA GLU A 79 53.45 6.60 2.56
C GLU A 79 54.38 7.69 3.12
N GLU A 80 54.69 7.45 4.38
CA GLU A 80 55.78 7.96 5.18
C GLU A 80 57.10 7.34 4.66
N ASP A 81 58.03 8.23 4.32
CA ASP A 81 59.41 8.15 4.81
C ASP A 81 60.21 6.85 4.51
N ARG A 82 60.85 6.79 3.34
CA ARG A 82 62.13 6.08 3.11
C ARG A 82 62.97 6.72 2.01
#